data_AF-A0A844QGI1-F1
#
_entry.id   AF-A0A844QGI1-F1
#
_cell.length_a   1.000
_cell.length_b   1.000
_cell.length_c   1.000
_cell.angle_alpha   90.00
_cell.angle_beta   90.00
_cell.angle_gamma   90.00
#
_symmetry.space_group_name_H-M   'P 1'
#
loop_
_entity.id
_entity.type
_entity.pdbx_description
1 polymer ?
#
loop_
_entity_poly.entity_id
_entity_poly.type
_entity_poly.pdbx_seq_one_letter_code
_entity_poly.pdbx_strand_id
1 'polypeptide(L)'
;MDPLEILFSPFVAMTAHPWAVYVPVVVLGLMGWATPWGGTVVKVAAALWLAYALWETAVQIMTPEANIRVDLLVIAPILIVVSLAALAMFLRKAFARV
;
A
#
# COMPACT_ATOMS: atom_id res chain seq x y z
N MET A 1 17.11 9.86 13.41
CA MET A 1 16.42 8.83 12.61
C MET A 1 16.81 9.06 11.16
N ASP A 2 17.27 8.03 10.48
CA ASP A 2 17.61 8.11 9.05
C ASP A 2 16.31 8.32 8.25
N PRO A 3 16.23 9.27 7.30
CA PRO A 3 15.05 9.46 6.44
C PRO A 3 14.57 8.17 5.75
N LEU A 4 15.49 7.28 5.40
CA LEU A 4 15.15 5.99 4.79
C LEU A 4 14.45 5.06 5.78
N GLU A 5 14.89 5.04 7.04
CA GLU A 5 14.21 4.27 8.09
C GLU A 5 12.77 4.75 8.28
N ILE A 6 12.54 6.06 8.27
CA ILE A 6 11.17 6.61 8.41
C ILE A 6 10.30 6.14 7.25
N LEU A 7 10.81 6.24 6.02
CA LEU A 7 10.07 5.88 4.81
C LEU A 7 9.71 4.38 4.76
N PHE A 8 10.63 3.50 5.16
CA PHE A 8 10.44 2.06 5.10
C PHE A 8 9.90 1.46 6.42
N SER A 9 9.86 2.22 7.51
CA SER A 9 9.36 1.74 8.81
C SER A 9 7.97 1.12 8.77
N PRO A 10 6.98 1.61 7.98
CA PRO A 10 5.68 0.95 7.92
C PRO A 10 5.77 -0.43 7.28
N PHE A 11 6.62 -0.59 6.25
CA PHE A 11 6.81 -1.88 5.59
C PHE A 11 7.54 -2.86 6.50
N VAL A 12 8.53 -2.41 7.26
CA VAL A 12 9.18 -3.23 8.30
C VAL A 12 8.18 -3.65 9.39
N ALA A 13 7.25 -2.79 9.76
CA ALA A 13 6.19 -3.15 10.70
C ALA A 13 5.24 -4.19 10.10
N MET A 14 4.93 -4.09 8.80
CA MET A 14 4.08 -5.04 8.06
C MET A 14 4.72 -6.41 7.90
N THR A 15 6.05 -6.51 7.73
CA THR A 15 6.73 -7.81 7.71
C THR A 15 6.68 -8.49 9.09
N ALA A 16 6.81 -7.72 10.17
CA ALA A 16 6.65 -8.24 11.53
C ALA A 16 5.19 -8.56 11.90
N HIS A 17 4.22 -7.83 11.31
CA HIS A 17 2.79 -7.94 11.57
C HIS A 17 2.06 -8.08 10.23
N PRO A 18 1.97 -9.29 9.67
CA PRO A 18 1.54 -9.52 8.29
C PRO A 18 0.16 -8.96 7.97
N TRP A 19 -0.73 -9.02 8.95
CA TRP A 19 -2.09 -8.50 8.84
C TRP A 19 -2.14 -6.98 8.60
N ALA A 20 -1.08 -6.23 8.96
CA ALA A 20 -1.03 -4.79 8.78
C ALA A 20 -1.02 -4.38 7.29
N VAL A 21 -0.59 -5.28 6.40
CA VAL A 21 -0.55 -5.02 4.96
C VAL A 21 -1.96 -4.87 4.35
N TYR A 22 -3.00 -5.41 5.01
CA TYR A 22 -4.39 -5.27 4.56
C TYR A 22 -5.01 -3.92 4.89
N VAL A 23 -4.41 -3.14 5.81
CA VAL A 23 -4.89 -1.80 6.16
C VAL A 23 -4.96 -0.88 4.94
N PRO A 24 -3.88 -0.68 4.15
CA PRO A 24 -3.94 0.14 2.95
C PRO A 24 -4.89 -0.44 1.87
N VAL A 25 -5.06 -1.77 1.80
CA VAL A 25 -6.06 -2.39 0.91
C VAL A 25 -7.46 -1.91 1.25
N VAL A 26 -7.84 -1.99 2.52
CA VAL A 26 -9.17 -1.58 2.99
C VAL A 26 -9.34 -0.07 2.82
N VAL A 27 -8.38 0.74 3.24
CA VAL A 27 -8.47 2.20 3.17
C VAL A 27 -8.62 2.68 1.72
N LEU A 28 -7.71 2.25 0.82
CA LEU A 28 -7.77 2.65 -0.58
C LEU A 28 -8.96 2.02 -1.31
N GLY A 29 -9.37 0.81 -0.92
CA GLY A 29 -10.57 0.15 -1.42
C GLY A 29 -11.83 0.94 -1.10
N LEU A 30 -11.99 1.38 0.16
CA LEU A 30 -13.10 2.23 0.57
C LEU A 30 -13.05 3.58 -0.16
N MET A 31 -11.89 4.25 -0.23
CA MET A 31 -11.76 5.49 -0.99
C MET A 31 -12.12 5.32 -2.48
N GLY A 32 -11.69 4.21 -3.08
CA GLY A 32 -11.85 3.93 -4.50
C GLY A 32 -13.25 3.50 -4.92
N TRP A 33 -13.94 2.68 -4.11
CA TRP A 33 -15.25 2.11 -4.49
C TRP A 33 -16.42 2.62 -3.65
N ALA A 34 -16.21 3.10 -2.43
CA ALA A 34 -17.30 3.58 -1.58
C ALA A 34 -17.58 5.09 -1.74
N THR A 35 -16.78 5.81 -2.54
CA THR A 35 -16.96 7.25 -2.75
C THR A 35 -17.13 7.61 -4.23
N PRO A 36 -17.89 8.67 -4.55
CA PRO A 36 -18.04 9.14 -5.93
C PRO A 36 -16.75 9.76 -6.50
N TRP A 37 -15.74 10.01 -5.67
CA TRP A 37 -14.45 10.59 -6.08
C TRP A 37 -13.35 9.54 -6.24
N GLY A 38 -13.67 8.26 -5.97
CA GLY A 38 -12.82 7.11 -6.16
C GLY A 38 -12.46 6.89 -7.64
N GLY A 39 -11.43 7.61 -8.09
CA GLY A 39 -10.92 7.51 -9.46
C GLY A 39 -10.12 6.24 -9.72
N THR A 40 -9.84 5.98 -11.00
CA THR A 40 -9.05 4.82 -11.46
C THR A 40 -7.72 4.67 -10.71
N VAL A 41 -7.01 5.77 -10.44
CA VAL A 41 -5.72 5.74 -9.72
C VAL A 41 -5.87 5.15 -8.32
N VAL A 42 -6.93 5.51 -7.58
CA VAL A 42 -7.18 5.00 -6.22
C VAL A 42 -7.53 3.50 -6.26
N LYS A 43 -8.32 3.09 -7.23
CA LYS A 43 -8.69 1.67 -7.45
C LYS A 43 -7.48 0.82 -7.82
N VAL A 44 -6.62 1.33 -8.70
CA VAL A 44 -5.36 0.67 -9.07
C VAL A 44 -4.42 0.57 -7.86
N ALA A 45 -4.32 1.63 -7.05
CA ALA A 45 -3.53 1.60 -5.82
C ALA A 45 -4.02 0.51 -4.85
N ALA A 46 -5.33 0.43 -4.63
CA ALA A 46 -5.93 -0.63 -3.80
C ALA A 46 -5.67 -2.04 -4.37
N ALA A 47 -5.78 -2.22 -5.69
CA ALA A 47 -5.51 -3.50 -6.33
C ALA A 47 -4.04 -3.92 -6.21
N LEU A 48 -3.10 -2.97 -6.35
CA LEU A 48 -1.66 -3.22 -6.16
C LEU A 48 -1.34 -3.58 -4.72
N TRP A 49 -1.94 -2.90 -3.74
CA TRP A 49 -1.82 -3.28 -2.34
C TRP A 49 -2.40 -4.67 -2.06
N LEU A 50 -3.53 -5.04 -2.68
CA LEU A 50 -4.10 -6.37 -2.53
C LEU A 50 -3.18 -7.44 -3.13
N ALA A 51 -2.61 -7.19 -4.31
CA ALA A 51 -1.63 -8.09 -4.92
C ALA A 51 -0.40 -8.27 -4.02
N TYR A 52 0.12 -7.19 -3.44
CA TYR A 52 1.22 -7.25 -2.49
C TYR A 52 0.83 -8.00 -1.21
N ALA A 53 -0.37 -7.79 -0.67
CA ALA A 53 -0.86 -8.50 0.50
C ALA A 53 -0.93 -10.02 0.28
N LEU A 54 -1.43 -10.44 -0.89
CA LEU A 54 -1.49 -11.85 -1.26
C LEU A 54 -0.10 -12.45 -1.46
N TRP A 55 0.82 -11.69 -2.09
CA TRP A 55 2.22 -12.08 -2.23
C TRP A 55 2.88 -12.29 -0.87
N GLU A 56 2.78 -11.31 0.03
CA GLU A 56 3.37 -11.36 1.37
C GLU A 56 2.83 -12.55 2.18
N THR A 57 1.51 -12.79 2.08
CA THR A 57 0.87 -13.94 2.72
C THR A 57 1.39 -15.27 2.17
N ALA A 58 1.55 -15.37 0.85
CA ALA A 58 2.08 -16.56 0.20
C ALA A 58 3.53 -16.82 0.62
N VAL A 59 4.38 -15.78 0.66
CA VAL A 59 5.77 -15.86 1.12
C VAL A 59 5.84 -16.36 2.56
N GLN A 60 4.99 -15.88 3.46
CA GLN A 60 5.02 -16.31 4.84
C GLN A 60 4.53 -17.75 5.05
N ILE A 61 3.55 -18.19 4.26
CA ILE A 61 3.05 -19.57 4.31
C ILE A 61 4.07 -20.55 3.73
N MET A 62 4.67 -20.21 2.59
CA MET A 62 5.54 -21.13 1.84
C MET A 62 7.00 -21.07 2.29
N THR A 63 7.46 -19.89 2.71
CA THR A 63 8.86 -19.61 3.02
C THR A 63 8.97 -18.67 4.24
N PRO A 64 8.56 -19.09 5.44
CA PRO A 64 8.57 -18.23 6.64
C PRO A 64 9.97 -17.72 7.03
N GLU A 65 11.01 -18.46 6.66
CA GLU A 65 12.41 -18.09 6.92
C GLU A 65 13.00 -17.13 5.86
N ALA A 66 12.25 -16.82 4.79
CA ALA A 66 12.72 -15.96 3.71
C ALA A 66 12.74 -14.50 4.13
N ASN A 67 13.92 -14.02 4.51
CA ASN A 67 14.16 -12.64 4.96
C ASN A 67 14.65 -11.72 3.81
N ILE A 68 14.50 -12.14 2.55
CA ILE A 68 15.06 -11.43 1.39
C ILE A 68 14.15 -10.25 1.02
N ARG A 69 14.46 -9.07 1.55
CA ARG A 69 13.69 -7.82 1.44
C ARG A 69 13.75 -7.13 0.07
N VAL A 70 13.70 -7.87 -1.03
CA VAL A 70 13.61 -7.30 -2.40
C VAL A 70 12.35 -6.43 -2.53
N ASP A 71 11.30 -6.85 -1.84
CA ASP A 71 10.08 -6.13 -1.54
C ASP A 71 10.34 -4.72 -0.99
N LEU A 72 11.28 -4.51 -0.06
CA LEU A 72 11.58 -3.15 0.42
C LEU A 72 12.35 -2.28 -0.59
N LEU A 73 13.13 -2.88 -1.49
CA LEU A 73 13.94 -2.12 -2.44
C LEU A 73 13.17 -1.75 -3.71
N VAL A 74 12.21 -2.58 -4.12
CA VAL A 74 11.49 -2.39 -5.40
C VAL A 74 9.98 -2.20 -5.18
N ILE A 75 9.34 -3.08 -4.41
CA ILE A 75 7.88 -3.06 -4.25
C ILE A 75 7.44 -1.88 -3.38
N ALA A 76 8.13 -1.64 -2.26
CA ALA A 76 7.79 -0.58 -1.32
C ALA A 76 7.87 0.82 -1.95
N PRO A 77 8.94 1.21 -2.68
CA PRO A 77 8.97 2.51 -3.37
C PRO A 77 7.82 2.70 -4.37
N ILE A 78 7.48 1.66 -5.13
CA ILE A 78 6.37 1.69 -6.08
C ILE A 78 5.04 1.91 -5.34
N LEU A 79 4.78 1.13 -4.28
CA LEU A 79 3.56 1.26 -3.48
C LEU A 79 3.46 2.63 -2.80
N ILE A 80 4.56 3.20 -2.33
CA ILE A 80 4.60 4.55 -1.77
C ILE A 80 4.17 5.58 -2.83
N VAL A 81 4.83 5.59 -3.99
CA VAL A 81 4.54 6.56 -5.06
C VAL A 81 3.10 6.46 -5.52
N VAL A 82 2.61 5.24 -5.73
CA VAL A 82 1.21 5.00 -6.15
C VAL A 82 0.22 5.43 -5.07
N SER A 83 0.51 5.19 -3.79
CA SER A 83 -0.34 5.60 -2.67
C SER A 83 -0.42 7.12 -2.55
N LEU A 84 0.72 7.81 -2.69
CA LEU A 84 0.76 9.28 -2.69
C LEU A 84 -0.01 9.86 -3.88
N ALA A 85 0.15 9.29 -5.07
CA ALA A 85 -0.59 9.71 -6.26
C ALA A 85 -2.11 9.48 -6.10
N ALA A 86 -2.52 8.34 -5.55
CA ALA A 86 -3.92 8.04 -5.25
C ALA A 86 -4.50 9.05 -4.27
N LEU A 87 -3.80 9.34 -3.17
CA LEU A 87 -4.23 10.31 -2.16
C LEU A 87 -4.35 11.72 -2.76
N ALA A 88 -3.33 12.20 -3.48
CA ALA A 88 -3.36 13.52 -4.10
C ALA A 88 -4.52 13.66 -5.10
N MET A 89 -4.75 12.64 -5.93
CA MET A 89 -5.84 12.64 -6.91
C MET A 89 -7.21 12.54 -6.26
N PHE A 90 -7.34 11.77 -5.18
CA PHE A 90 -8.56 11.70 -4.38
C PHE A 90 -8.89 13.06 -3.77
N LEU A 91 -7.93 13.67 -3.04
CA LEU A 91 -8.11 14.96 -2.39
C LEU A 91 -8.46 16.05 -3.39
N ARG A 92 -7.76 16.11 -4.54
CA ARG A 92 -8.06 17.07 -5.61
C ARG A 92 -9.52 16.98 -6.07
N LYS A 93 -10.05 15.76 -6.25
CA LYS A 93 -11.45 15.56 -6.67
C LYS A 93 -12.45 15.83 -5.56
N ALA A 94 -12.11 15.49 -4.32
CA ALA A 94 -12.96 15.72 -3.16
C ALA A 94 -13.12 17.22 -2.87
N PHE A 95 -12.02 17.99 -2.89
CA PHE A 95 -12.05 19.43 -2.65
C PHE A 95 -12.66 20.24 -3.80
N ALA A 96 -12.54 19.79 -5.05
CA ALA A 96 -13.17 20.46 -6.19
C ALA A 96 -14.72 20.36 -6.20
N ARG A 97 -15.31 19.67 -5.22
CA ARG A 97 -16.75 19.45 -5.07
C ARG A 97 -17.34 20.17 -3.85
N VAL A 98 -16.50 20.82 -3.04
CA VAL A 98 -16.87 21.71 -1.92
C VAL A 98 -16.99 23.13 -2.46
#